data_AF-A0ABF7RPY0-F1
#
_entry.id   AF-A0ABF7RPY0-F1
#
_cell.length_a   1.000
_cell.length_b   1.000
_cell.length_c   1.000
_cell.angle_alpha   90.00
_cell.angle_beta   90.00
_cell.angle_gamma   90.00
#
_symmetry.space_group_name_H-M   'P 1'
#
loop_
_entity.id
_entity.type
_entity.pdbx_description
1 polymer ?
#
loop_
_entity_poly.entity_id
_entity_poly.type
_entity_poly.pdbx_seq_one_letter_code
_entity_poly.pdbx_strand_id
1 'polypeptide(L)'
;MTIGEALKEMQKELGLTGKEMAAGIITTGTYSRVIHGTRRISSDLLIKLLLKHNIDLSYFFDKVSDTYMPPSNRLEQKLSSQFGLAFNNHDIVAAVTTFEQIKKANVSTHFKKRVQIAVAFLTKTTDDLDNKFKKSIIDDLNKESNWIFNIQALLLFATSFEILPTEFVEKKMVFFFNKISRSKNISEIMKERFAIVCVNYLHWKYSQTIGLNGKIGIIGANVVNAINYLQSLESTTHFIIYIISAKYYSALFSGNLTRAKQIKENLLDMGCTLVVKNWPL
;
A
#
# COMPACT_ATOMS: atom_id res chain seq x y z
N MET A 1 23.33 6.97 -1.95
CA MET A 1 24.29 8.03 -1.53
C MET A 1 24.35 8.09 -0.02
N THR A 2 25.47 8.50 0.56
CA THR A 2 25.55 8.81 2.01
C THR A 2 24.84 10.12 2.32
N ILE A 3 24.55 10.38 3.61
CA ILE A 3 24.00 11.66 4.07
C ILE A 3 24.89 12.85 3.67
N GLY A 4 26.22 12.71 3.74
CA GLY A 4 27.15 13.77 3.38
C GLY A 4 27.11 14.10 1.88
N GLU A 5 27.06 13.07 1.03
CA GLU A 5 26.93 13.22 -0.42
C GLU A 5 25.59 13.87 -0.79
N ALA A 6 24.49 13.43 -0.16
CA ALA A 6 23.17 14.03 -0.38
C ALA A 6 23.11 15.50 0.05
N LEU A 7 23.70 15.87 1.20
CA LEU A 7 23.80 17.27 1.62
C LEU A 7 24.61 18.11 0.63
N LYS A 8 25.71 17.56 0.09
CA LYS A 8 26.52 18.23 -0.94
C LYS A 8 25.74 18.44 -2.24
N GLU A 9 24.89 17.50 -2.60
CA GLU A 9 24.01 17.61 -3.76
C GLU A 9 22.94 18.69 -3.54
N MET A 10 22.23 18.66 -2.40
CA MET A 10 21.23 19.70 -2.04
C MET A 10 21.86 21.09 -2.03
N GLN A 11 23.07 21.22 -1.48
CA GLN A 11 23.80 22.48 -1.49
C GLN A 11 24.00 23.01 -2.92
N LYS A 12 24.38 22.14 -3.87
CA LYS A 12 24.59 22.51 -5.26
C LYS A 12 23.28 22.88 -5.95
N GLU A 13 22.23 22.09 -5.74
CA GLU A 13 20.89 22.35 -6.31
C GLU A 13 20.33 23.70 -5.84
N LEU A 14 20.59 24.08 -4.58
CA LEU A 14 20.20 25.37 -4.01
C LEU A 14 21.16 26.53 -4.37
N GLY A 15 22.28 26.25 -5.04
CA GLY A 15 23.29 27.27 -5.37
C GLY A 15 24.01 27.87 -4.16
N LEU A 16 24.08 27.16 -3.03
CA LEU A 16 24.61 27.68 -1.77
C LEU A 16 26.11 27.39 -1.60
N THR A 17 26.81 28.31 -0.95
CA THR A 17 28.12 28.05 -0.36
C THR A 17 28.00 27.14 0.87
N GLY A 18 29.11 26.52 1.28
CA GLY A 18 29.10 25.68 2.49
C GLY A 18 28.80 26.46 3.78
N LYS A 19 29.08 27.77 3.80
CA LYS A 19 28.74 28.66 4.92
C LYS A 19 27.23 28.92 4.97
N GLU A 20 26.63 29.22 3.82
CA GLU A 20 25.19 29.44 3.72
C GLU A 20 24.41 28.16 4.03
N MET A 21 24.85 27.02 3.50
CA MET A 21 24.25 25.74 3.81
C MET A 21 24.36 25.37 5.29
N ALA A 22 25.49 25.67 5.94
CA ALA A 22 25.65 25.43 7.38
C ALA A 22 24.71 26.31 8.24
N ALA A 23 24.31 27.48 7.74
CA ALA A 23 23.27 28.37 8.27
C ALA A 23 23.36 28.70 9.78
N GLY A 24 24.57 28.62 10.37
CA GLY A 24 24.77 28.76 11.81
C GLY A 24 24.23 27.60 12.66
N ILE A 25 23.60 26.59 12.05
CA ILE A 25 23.15 25.36 12.73
C ILE A 25 24.34 24.50 13.09
N ILE A 26 25.33 24.45 12.20
CA ILE A 26 26.66 23.92 12.46
C ILE A 26 27.72 24.88 11.94
N THR A 27 28.97 24.71 12.37
CA THR A 27 30.08 25.51 11.84
C THR A 27 30.40 25.09 10.40
N THR A 28 30.87 26.02 9.56
CA THR A 28 31.27 25.73 8.17
C THR A 28 32.30 24.59 8.08
N GLY A 29 33.26 24.54 9.01
CA GLY A 29 34.23 23.44 9.08
C GLY A 29 33.60 22.10 9.46
N THR A 30 32.56 22.10 10.30
CA THR A 30 31.79 20.88 10.61
C THR A 30 30.99 20.42 9.40
N TYR A 31 30.30 21.33 8.72
CA TYR A 31 29.57 21.04 7.49
C TYR A 31 30.51 20.45 6.42
N SER A 32 31.67 21.05 6.20
CA SER A 32 32.69 20.55 5.27
C SER A 32 33.10 19.11 5.61
N ARG A 33 33.37 18.80 6.88
CA ARG A 33 33.71 17.42 7.29
C ARG A 33 32.56 16.43 7.08
N VAL A 34 31.32 16.87 7.27
CA VAL A 34 30.12 16.02 7.03
C VAL A 34 30.00 15.67 5.56
N ILE A 35 30.07 16.64 4.65
CA ILE A 35 29.92 16.38 3.20
C ILE A 35 31.10 15.60 2.60
N HIS A 36 32.24 15.56 3.28
CA HIS A 36 33.40 14.73 2.90
C HIS A 36 33.47 13.41 3.69
N GLY A 37 32.43 13.07 4.47
CA GLY A 37 32.35 11.79 5.19
C GLY A 37 33.33 11.62 6.36
N THR A 38 34.08 12.66 6.74
CA THR A 38 35.06 12.61 7.84
C THR A 38 34.44 12.90 9.20
N ARG A 39 33.16 13.32 9.24
CA ARG A 39 32.40 13.50 10.48
C ARG A 39 30.93 13.12 10.28
N ARG A 40 30.35 12.44 11.27
CA ARG A 40 28.90 12.18 11.30
C ARG A 40 28.13 13.41 11.78
N ILE A 41 26.89 13.54 11.31
CA ILE A 41 25.92 14.53 11.79
C ILE A 41 24.85 13.82 12.63
N SER A 42 24.41 14.44 13.73
CA SER A 42 23.28 13.93 14.52
C SER A 42 21.96 14.14 13.80
N SER A 43 20.95 13.31 14.09
CA SER A 43 19.58 13.45 13.57
C SER A 43 19.02 14.86 13.73
N ASP A 44 19.15 15.45 14.91
CA ASP A 44 18.54 16.74 15.23
C ASP A 44 19.13 17.88 14.37
N LEU A 45 20.44 17.88 14.19
CA LEU A 45 21.14 18.85 13.35
C LEU A 45 20.83 18.64 11.86
N LEU A 46 20.72 17.37 11.42
CA LEU A 46 20.32 17.06 10.05
C LEU A 46 18.92 17.60 9.76
N ILE A 47 17.94 17.27 10.60
CA ILE A 47 16.55 17.72 10.44
C ILE A 47 16.49 19.26 10.46
N LYS A 48 17.17 19.91 11.40
CA LYS A 48 17.25 21.38 11.46
C LYS A 48 17.81 21.99 10.18
N LEU A 49 18.89 21.42 9.62
CA LEU A 49 19.48 21.89 8.37
C LEU A 49 18.51 21.75 7.19
N LEU A 50 17.89 20.57 7.05
CA LEU A 50 16.95 20.31 5.95
C LEU A 50 15.77 21.28 6.00
N LEU A 51 15.15 21.43 7.18
CA LEU A 51 14.02 22.35 7.36
C LEU A 51 14.42 23.82 7.19
N LYS A 52 15.62 24.22 7.63
CA LYS A 52 16.11 25.60 7.47
C LYS A 52 16.20 26.03 6.00
N HIS A 53 16.46 25.09 5.10
CA HIS A 53 16.59 25.32 3.67
C HIS A 53 15.37 24.85 2.88
N ASN A 54 14.25 24.57 3.55
CA ASN A 54 13.01 24.07 2.94
C ASN A 54 13.23 22.83 2.06
N ILE A 55 14.19 21.98 2.43
CA ILE A 55 14.43 20.71 1.75
C ILE A 55 13.36 19.74 2.23
N ASP A 56 12.60 19.19 1.29
CA ASP A 56 11.60 18.15 1.59
C ASP A 56 12.30 16.92 2.18
N LEU A 57 11.83 16.50 3.36
CA LEU A 57 12.44 15.40 4.09
C LEU A 57 12.32 14.08 3.32
N SER A 58 11.17 13.83 2.69
CA SER A 58 10.95 12.60 1.92
C SER A 58 11.90 12.53 0.73
N TYR A 59 12.00 13.61 -0.04
CA TYR A 59 12.94 13.74 -1.16
C TYR A 59 14.39 13.50 -0.73
N PHE A 60 14.82 14.09 0.39
CA PHE A 60 16.16 13.88 0.91
C PHE A 60 16.38 12.42 1.33
N PHE A 61 15.43 11.83 2.06
CA PHE A 61 15.54 10.45 2.53
C PHE A 61 15.50 9.44 1.38
N ASP A 62 14.78 9.71 0.29
CA ASP A 62 14.77 8.88 -0.91
C ASP A 62 16.19 8.77 -1.53
N LYS A 63 16.95 9.87 -1.59
CA LYS A 63 18.34 9.87 -2.11
C LYS A 63 19.32 8.99 -1.31
N VAL A 64 19.07 8.87 0.00
CA VAL A 64 19.95 8.11 0.90
C VAL A 64 19.42 6.71 1.22
N SER A 65 18.14 6.46 0.95
CA SER A 65 17.43 5.22 1.32
C SER A 65 18.19 3.98 0.87
N ASP A 66 18.66 3.95 -0.38
CA ASP A 66 19.41 2.84 -0.94
C ASP A 66 20.70 2.51 -0.18
N THR A 67 21.35 3.49 0.43
CA THR A 67 22.60 3.25 1.17
C THR A 67 22.34 2.64 2.54
N TYR A 68 21.24 3.02 3.20
CA TYR A 68 20.96 2.64 4.59
C TYR A 68 19.92 1.52 4.72
N MET A 69 19.18 1.23 3.66
CA MET A 69 18.19 0.16 3.66
C MET A 69 18.85 -1.23 3.57
N PRO A 70 18.36 -2.24 4.31
CA PRO A 70 18.84 -3.60 4.18
C PRO A 70 18.73 -4.11 2.73
N PRO A 71 19.71 -4.87 2.20
CA PRO A 71 19.64 -5.41 0.85
C PRO A 71 18.37 -6.22 0.56
N SER A 72 17.87 -6.96 1.55
CA SER A 72 16.61 -7.71 1.48
C SER A 72 15.41 -6.81 1.22
N ASN A 73 15.36 -5.64 1.87
CA ASN A 73 14.24 -4.70 1.73
C ASN A 73 14.27 -4.00 0.38
N ARG A 74 15.46 -3.63 -0.12
CA ARG A 74 15.60 -3.08 -1.48
C ARG A 74 15.15 -4.09 -2.54
N LEU A 75 15.55 -5.35 -2.36
CA LEU A 75 15.11 -6.43 -3.25
C LEU A 75 13.59 -6.64 -3.18
N GLU A 76 13.01 -6.62 -1.97
CA GLU A 76 11.56 -6.72 -1.77
C GLU A 76 10.82 -5.56 -2.45
N GLN A 77 11.29 -4.31 -2.31
CA GLN A 77 10.68 -3.15 -2.98
C GLN A 77 10.71 -3.30 -4.50
N LYS A 78 11.87 -3.67 -5.08
CA LYS A 78 12.02 -3.89 -6.52
C LYS A 78 11.05 -4.98 -7.02
N LEU A 79 11.04 -6.13 -6.35
CA LEU A 79 10.19 -7.26 -6.73
C LEU A 79 8.70 -6.95 -6.52
N SER A 80 8.35 -6.19 -5.47
CA SER A 80 6.98 -5.74 -5.22
C SER A 80 6.49 -4.80 -6.32
N SER A 81 7.30 -3.86 -6.78
CA SER A 81 6.95 -2.97 -7.88
C SER A 81 6.76 -3.73 -9.19
N GLN A 82 7.67 -4.65 -9.52
CA GLN A 82 7.57 -5.50 -10.71
C GLN A 82 6.33 -6.39 -10.68
N PHE A 83 6.08 -7.07 -9.55
CA PHE A 83 4.89 -7.91 -9.38
C PHE A 83 3.61 -7.08 -9.43
N GLY A 84 3.57 -5.93 -8.75
CA GLY A 84 2.41 -5.03 -8.74
C GLY A 84 2.04 -4.54 -10.13
N LEU A 85 3.01 -4.19 -10.96
CA LEU A 85 2.77 -3.81 -12.36
C LEU A 85 2.17 -4.96 -13.16
N ALA A 86 2.75 -6.17 -13.08
CA ALA A 86 2.24 -7.35 -13.76
C ALA A 86 0.81 -7.69 -13.30
N PHE A 87 0.59 -7.71 -11.98
CA PHE A 87 -0.70 -8.02 -11.38
C PHE A 87 -1.78 -7.01 -11.80
N ASN A 88 -1.50 -5.72 -11.69
CA ASN A 88 -2.48 -4.67 -12.02
C ASN A 88 -2.83 -4.64 -13.52
N ASN A 89 -1.90 -5.06 -14.38
CA ASN A 89 -2.14 -5.22 -15.82
C ASN A 89 -2.72 -6.59 -16.21
N HIS A 90 -2.91 -7.50 -15.25
CA HIS A 90 -3.35 -8.88 -15.49
C HIS A 90 -2.41 -9.63 -16.45
N ASP A 91 -1.13 -9.28 -16.45
CA ASP A 91 -0.08 -10.01 -17.16
C ASP A 91 0.30 -11.24 -16.34
N ILE A 92 -0.42 -12.34 -16.58
CA ILE A 92 -0.25 -13.60 -15.86
C ILE A 92 1.16 -14.14 -16.03
N VAL A 93 1.73 -14.04 -17.23
CA VAL A 93 3.07 -14.59 -17.53
C VAL A 93 4.13 -13.82 -16.74
N ALA A 94 4.09 -12.49 -16.74
CA ALA A 94 5.01 -11.67 -15.97
C ALA A 94 4.81 -11.85 -14.45
N ALA A 95 3.57 -11.99 -13.98
CA ALA A 95 3.26 -12.20 -12.57
C ALA A 95 3.81 -13.53 -12.06
N VAL A 96 3.58 -14.63 -12.78
CA VAL A 96 4.10 -15.97 -12.45
C VAL A 96 5.62 -16.00 -12.52
N THR A 97 6.22 -15.38 -13.54
CA THR A 97 7.68 -15.29 -13.67
C THR A 97 8.31 -14.56 -12.49
N THR A 98 7.71 -13.43 -12.08
CA THR A 98 8.17 -12.65 -10.94
C THR A 98 7.99 -13.41 -9.63
N PHE A 99 6.90 -14.17 -9.48
CA PHE A 99 6.68 -15.03 -8.32
C PHE A 99 7.76 -16.10 -8.14
N GLU A 100 8.21 -16.76 -9.21
CA GLU A 100 9.31 -17.73 -9.13
C GLU A 100 10.64 -17.10 -8.69
N GLN A 101 10.87 -15.83 -9.04
CA GLN A 101 12.00 -15.06 -8.52
C GLN A 101 11.83 -14.79 -7.02
N ILE A 102 10.64 -14.34 -6.60
CA ILE A 102 10.31 -14.01 -5.20
C ILE A 102 10.45 -15.23 -4.28
N LYS A 103 10.06 -16.43 -4.71
CA LYS A 103 10.20 -17.66 -3.93
C LYS A 103 11.66 -17.91 -3.51
N LYS A 104 12.59 -17.69 -4.43
CA LYS A 104 14.04 -17.91 -4.25
C LYS A 104 14.75 -16.72 -3.60
N ALA A 105 14.14 -15.54 -3.61
CA ALA A 105 14.74 -14.32 -3.08
C ALA A 105 14.82 -14.30 -1.55
N ASN A 106 15.83 -13.61 -1.02
CA ASN A 106 15.95 -13.29 0.41
C ASN A 106 15.08 -12.09 0.78
N VAL A 107 13.77 -12.32 0.81
CA VAL A 107 12.70 -11.33 1.11
C VAL A 107 11.77 -11.89 2.19
N SER A 108 10.93 -11.03 2.76
CA SER A 108 10.08 -11.42 3.90
C SER A 108 9.10 -12.55 3.55
N THR A 109 8.86 -13.43 4.51
CA THR A 109 7.87 -14.51 4.38
C THR A 109 6.46 -13.96 4.14
N HIS A 110 6.11 -12.84 4.76
CA HIS A 110 4.83 -12.15 4.52
C HIS A 110 4.66 -11.74 3.07
N PHE A 111 5.71 -11.17 2.46
CA PHE A 111 5.67 -10.81 1.04
C PHE A 111 5.51 -12.05 0.14
N LYS A 112 6.27 -13.13 0.39
CA LYS A 112 6.13 -14.39 -0.36
C LYS A 112 4.71 -14.95 -0.31
N LYS A 113 4.10 -14.98 0.88
CA LYS A 113 2.72 -15.45 1.09
C LYS A 113 1.72 -14.60 0.31
N ARG A 114 1.82 -13.27 0.39
CA ARG A 114 0.94 -12.34 -0.35
C ARG A 114 1.01 -12.57 -1.86
N VAL A 115 2.22 -12.73 -2.39
CA VAL A 115 2.43 -12.95 -3.83
C VAL A 115 1.88 -14.31 -4.26
N GLN A 116 2.07 -15.37 -3.45
CA GLN A 116 1.50 -16.69 -3.72
C GLN A 116 -0.03 -16.64 -3.83
N ILE A 117 -0.69 -15.93 -2.92
CA ILE A 117 -2.16 -15.77 -2.94
C ILE A 117 -2.59 -14.97 -4.16
N ALA A 118 -1.90 -13.86 -4.44
CA ALA A 118 -2.21 -13.00 -5.59
C ALA A 118 -2.03 -13.72 -6.93
N VAL A 119 -1.00 -14.56 -7.09
CA VAL A 119 -0.85 -15.41 -8.27
C VAL A 119 -1.99 -16.41 -8.36
N ALA A 120 -2.32 -17.12 -7.27
CA ALA A 120 -3.42 -18.07 -7.27
C ALA A 120 -4.76 -17.42 -7.63
N PHE A 121 -4.99 -16.17 -7.20
CA PHE A 121 -6.14 -15.38 -7.61
C PHE A 121 -6.15 -15.11 -9.12
N LEU A 122 -5.04 -14.62 -9.69
CA LEU A 122 -4.94 -14.35 -11.13
C LEU A 122 -5.13 -15.61 -11.98
N THR A 123 -4.61 -16.76 -11.52
CA THR A 123 -4.69 -18.04 -12.24
C THR A 123 -5.97 -18.81 -11.95
N LYS A 124 -6.85 -18.30 -11.08
CA LYS A 124 -8.08 -18.98 -10.63
C LYS A 124 -7.82 -20.35 -9.98
N THR A 125 -6.75 -20.44 -9.20
CA THR A 125 -6.30 -21.65 -8.48
C THR A 125 -6.24 -21.43 -6.97
N THR A 126 -7.07 -20.54 -6.43
CA THR A 126 -7.14 -20.26 -4.98
C THR A 126 -7.61 -21.47 -4.18
N ASP A 127 -8.46 -22.30 -4.77
CA ASP A 127 -8.96 -23.54 -4.16
C ASP A 127 -7.86 -24.59 -4.04
N ASP A 128 -6.88 -24.59 -4.95
CA ASP A 128 -5.73 -25.51 -4.97
C ASP A 128 -4.69 -25.20 -3.88
N LEU A 129 -4.78 -24.04 -3.22
CA LEU A 129 -3.90 -23.72 -2.10
C LEU A 129 -4.19 -24.64 -0.91
N ASP A 130 -3.15 -25.32 -0.45
CA ASP A 130 -3.28 -26.36 0.57
C ASP A 130 -3.73 -25.80 1.94
N ASN A 131 -4.40 -26.66 2.71
CA ASN A 131 -4.98 -26.28 4.00
C ASN A 131 -3.93 -25.88 5.04
N LYS A 132 -2.69 -26.40 4.95
CA LYS A 132 -1.61 -26.03 5.86
C LYS A 132 -1.14 -24.60 5.56
N PHE A 133 -1.06 -24.23 4.29
CA PHE A 133 -0.81 -22.85 3.88
C PHE A 133 -1.90 -21.90 4.38
N LYS A 134 -3.19 -22.20 4.10
CA LYS A 134 -4.34 -21.40 4.56
C LYS A 134 -4.33 -21.20 6.08
N LYS A 135 -4.09 -22.27 6.85
CA LYS A 135 -3.94 -22.20 8.31
C LYS A 135 -2.78 -21.30 8.73
N SER A 136 -1.63 -21.38 8.05
CA SER A 136 -0.48 -20.53 8.35
C SER A 136 -0.74 -19.03 8.14
N ILE A 137 -1.70 -18.66 7.28
CA ILE A 137 -2.13 -17.26 7.10
C ILE A 137 -2.94 -16.82 8.31
N ILE A 138 -3.90 -17.64 8.76
CA ILE A 138 -4.71 -17.37 9.95
C ILE A 138 -3.81 -17.22 11.18
N ASP A 139 -2.83 -18.12 11.36
CA ASP A 139 -1.90 -18.07 12.48
C ASP A 139 -1.10 -16.76 12.49
N ASP A 140 -0.58 -16.33 11.34
CA ASP A 140 0.16 -15.06 11.24
C ASP A 140 -0.73 -13.84 11.54
N LEU A 141 -1.98 -13.85 11.08
CA LEU A 141 -2.95 -12.79 11.37
C LEU A 141 -3.44 -12.75 12.82
N ASN A 142 -3.24 -13.82 13.58
CA ASN A 142 -3.63 -13.90 14.99
C ASN A 142 -2.47 -13.64 15.96
N LYS A 143 -1.22 -13.79 15.53
CA LYS A 143 -0.03 -13.43 16.35
C LYS A 143 0.04 -11.93 16.65
N GLU A 144 -0.41 -11.09 15.73
CA GLU A 144 -0.28 -9.64 15.80
C GLU A 144 -1.51 -9.01 16.49
N SER A 145 -1.40 -8.69 17.78
CA SER A 145 -2.49 -8.07 18.55
C SER A 145 -2.94 -6.72 17.96
N ASN A 146 -2.01 -5.98 17.35
CA ASN A 146 -2.27 -4.70 16.65
C ASN A 146 -2.03 -4.80 15.14
N TRP A 147 -2.49 -5.89 14.52
CA TRP A 147 -2.30 -6.19 13.09
C TRP A 147 -2.71 -5.06 12.14
N ILE A 148 -3.61 -4.16 12.55
CA ILE A 148 -4.11 -3.04 11.73
C ILE A 148 -3.02 -2.00 11.45
N PHE A 149 -2.11 -1.78 12.41
CA PHE A 149 -0.99 -0.84 12.24
C PHE A 149 0.33 -1.56 11.90
N ASN A 150 0.33 -2.89 11.87
CA ASN A 150 1.41 -3.68 11.32
C ASN A 150 1.22 -3.82 9.81
N ILE A 151 2.08 -3.17 9.03
CA ILE A 151 1.98 -3.09 7.56
C ILE A 151 1.94 -4.48 6.92
N GLN A 152 2.78 -5.40 7.39
CA GLN A 152 2.87 -6.74 6.81
C GLN A 152 1.59 -7.55 7.10
N ALA A 153 1.05 -7.45 8.31
CA ALA A 153 -0.18 -8.14 8.67
C ALA A 153 -1.43 -7.54 7.99
N LEU A 154 -1.55 -6.21 7.95
CA LEU A 154 -2.64 -5.51 7.28
C LEU A 154 -2.71 -5.87 5.79
N LEU A 155 -1.57 -5.81 5.10
CA LEU A 155 -1.51 -6.13 3.68
C LEU A 155 -1.68 -7.63 3.42
N LEU A 156 -1.25 -8.50 4.34
CA LEU A 156 -1.55 -9.92 4.25
C LEU A 156 -3.06 -10.16 4.34
N PHE A 157 -3.74 -9.53 5.30
CA PHE A 157 -5.19 -9.63 5.43
C PHE A 157 -5.91 -9.16 4.17
N ALA A 158 -5.55 -7.98 3.65
CA ALA A 158 -6.15 -7.40 2.45
C ALA A 158 -5.99 -8.25 1.19
N THR A 159 -4.95 -9.08 1.10
CA THR A 159 -4.70 -9.98 -0.03
C THR A 159 -5.35 -11.37 0.16
N SER A 160 -5.75 -11.74 1.37
CA SER A 160 -6.12 -13.13 1.70
C SER A 160 -7.62 -13.41 1.71
N PHE A 161 -8.50 -12.46 1.36
CA PHE A 161 -9.95 -12.65 1.53
C PHE A 161 -10.51 -13.90 0.84
N GLU A 162 -10.08 -14.19 -0.39
CA GLU A 162 -10.54 -15.34 -1.19
C GLU A 162 -10.18 -16.71 -0.57
N ILE A 163 -9.16 -16.76 0.30
CA ILE A 163 -8.68 -18.03 0.89
C ILE A 163 -9.02 -18.16 2.38
N LEU A 164 -9.60 -17.11 2.97
CA LEU A 164 -9.95 -17.08 4.38
C LEU A 164 -11.42 -17.46 4.58
N PRO A 165 -11.76 -18.11 5.71
CA PRO A 165 -13.16 -18.35 6.04
C PRO A 165 -13.94 -17.04 6.15
N THR A 166 -15.14 -16.99 5.54
CA THR A 166 -16.02 -15.81 5.52
C THR A 166 -16.25 -15.24 6.92
N GLU A 167 -16.53 -16.09 7.91
CA GLU A 167 -16.75 -15.65 9.31
C GLU A 167 -15.49 -14.98 9.90
N PHE A 168 -14.30 -15.47 9.57
CA PHE A 168 -13.04 -14.89 10.02
C PHE A 168 -12.83 -13.50 9.43
N VAL A 169 -13.06 -13.34 8.12
CA VAL A 169 -12.98 -12.04 7.44
C VAL A 169 -13.95 -11.05 8.05
N GLU A 170 -15.23 -11.41 8.20
CA GLU A 170 -16.26 -10.54 8.76
C GLU A 170 -15.94 -10.10 10.19
N LYS A 171 -15.48 -11.02 11.06
CA LYS A 171 -15.04 -10.69 12.43
C LYS A 171 -13.84 -9.75 12.45
N LYS A 172 -12.83 -9.97 11.60
CA LYS A 172 -11.66 -9.09 11.49
C LYS A 172 -12.05 -7.71 10.94
N MET A 173 -13.01 -7.62 10.02
CA MET A 173 -13.53 -6.35 9.52
C MET A 173 -14.28 -5.55 10.60
N VAL A 174 -15.08 -6.20 11.45
CA VAL A 174 -15.69 -5.54 12.61
C VAL A 174 -14.61 -4.96 13.54
N PHE A 175 -13.58 -5.75 13.84
CA PHE A 175 -12.46 -5.28 14.65
C PHE A 175 -11.70 -4.12 13.98
N PHE A 176 -11.50 -4.20 12.67
CA PHE A 176 -10.87 -3.15 11.85
C PHE A 176 -11.61 -1.82 11.99
N PHE A 177 -12.93 -1.78 11.75
CA PHE A 177 -13.71 -0.54 11.85
C PHE A 177 -13.77 0.01 13.28
N ASN A 178 -13.88 -0.88 14.28
CA ASN A 178 -13.85 -0.48 15.69
C ASN A 178 -12.51 0.15 16.10
N LYS A 179 -11.39 -0.32 15.53
CA LYS A 179 -10.07 0.24 15.84
C LYS A 179 -9.85 1.57 15.15
N ILE A 180 -10.09 1.65 13.83
CA ILE A 180 -9.77 2.87 13.07
C ILE A 180 -10.65 4.05 13.49
N SER A 181 -11.91 3.82 13.89
CA SER A 181 -12.80 4.88 14.40
C SER A 181 -12.33 5.51 15.71
N ARG A 182 -11.49 4.81 16.48
CA ARG A 182 -10.91 5.29 17.75
C ARG A 182 -9.51 5.86 17.59
N SER A 183 -8.88 5.68 16.43
CA SER A 183 -7.52 6.14 16.18
C SER A 183 -7.49 7.60 15.74
N LYS A 184 -6.58 8.37 16.34
CA LYS A 184 -6.31 9.77 15.98
C LYS A 184 -4.97 9.88 15.25
N ASN A 185 -4.78 10.94 14.48
CA ASN A 185 -3.51 11.26 13.80
C ASN A 185 -2.99 10.15 12.88
N ILE A 186 -3.88 9.56 12.07
CA ILE A 186 -3.51 8.57 11.06
C ILE A 186 -2.83 9.29 9.88
N SER A 187 -1.60 8.84 9.54
CA SER A 187 -0.87 9.34 8.38
C SER A 187 -1.61 9.04 7.08
N GLU A 188 -1.39 9.87 6.06
CA GLU A 188 -2.01 9.71 4.74
C GLU A 188 -1.78 8.32 4.15
N ILE A 189 -0.54 7.83 4.19
CA ILE A 189 -0.18 6.49 3.71
C ILE A 189 -0.89 5.35 4.48
N MET A 190 -1.24 5.55 5.75
CA MET A 190 -2.04 4.57 6.49
C MET A 190 -3.52 4.65 6.12
N LYS A 191 -4.06 5.85 5.87
CA LYS A 191 -5.42 6.02 5.32
C LYS A 191 -5.54 5.32 3.96
N GLU A 192 -4.53 5.45 3.10
CA GLU A 192 -4.48 4.75 1.81
C GLU A 192 -4.54 3.23 1.99
N ARG A 193 -3.74 2.67 2.90
CA ARG A 193 -3.75 1.23 3.17
C ARG A 193 -5.09 0.73 3.71
N PHE A 194 -5.75 1.53 4.54
CA PHE A 194 -7.11 1.23 5.00
C PHE A 194 -8.12 1.29 3.84
N ALA A 195 -7.95 2.22 2.90
CA ALA A 195 -8.76 2.29 1.70
C ALA A 195 -8.58 1.04 0.82
N ILE A 196 -7.34 0.56 0.65
CA ILE A 196 -7.04 -0.70 -0.06
C ILE A 196 -7.76 -1.89 0.58
N VAL A 197 -7.74 -2.02 1.92
CA VAL A 197 -8.47 -3.06 2.64
C VAL A 197 -9.97 -2.98 2.33
N CYS A 198 -10.54 -1.78 2.38
CA CYS A 198 -11.97 -1.56 2.11
C CYS A 198 -12.34 -1.91 0.66
N VAL A 199 -11.55 -1.47 -0.33
CA VAL A 199 -11.79 -1.78 -1.75
C VAL A 199 -11.70 -3.28 -2.03
N ASN A 200 -10.66 -3.95 -1.52
CA ASN A 200 -10.52 -5.40 -1.67
C ASN A 200 -11.67 -6.15 -0.99
N TYR A 201 -12.12 -5.68 0.18
CA TYR A 201 -13.24 -6.30 0.90
C TYR A 201 -14.54 -6.15 0.11
N LEU A 202 -14.81 -4.96 -0.44
CA LEU A 202 -16.00 -4.71 -1.26
C LEU A 202 -15.99 -5.58 -2.52
N HIS A 203 -14.83 -5.73 -3.17
CA HIS A 203 -14.68 -6.61 -4.32
C HIS A 203 -15.02 -8.07 -3.99
N TRP A 204 -14.35 -8.62 -2.98
CA TRP A 204 -14.55 -9.99 -2.49
C TRP A 204 -15.99 -10.23 -2.04
N LYS A 205 -16.59 -9.26 -1.34
CA LYS A 205 -17.96 -9.41 -0.87
C LYS A 205 -18.94 -9.41 -2.03
N TYR A 206 -18.71 -8.57 -3.04
CA TYR A 206 -19.57 -8.52 -4.22
C TYR A 206 -19.44 -9.78 -5.07
N SER A 207 -18.23 -10.33 -5.26
CA SER A 207 -18.02 -11.58 -6.02
C SER A 207 -18.80 -12.74 -5.43
N GLN A 208 -18.88 -12.85 -4.10
CA GLN A 208 -19.73 -13.84 -3.42
C GLN A 208 -21.23 -13.64 -3.69
N THR A 209 -21.70 -12.40 -3.82
CA THR A 209 -23.13 -12.13 -4.11
C THR A 209 -23.53 -12.50 -5.54
N ILE A 210 -22.64 -12.36 -6.51
CA ILE A 210 -22.89 -12.81 -7.90
C ILE A 210 -23.08 -14.32 -7.96
N GLY A 211 -22.28 -15.08 -7.20
CA GLY A 211 -22.37 -16.55 -7.11
C GLY A 211 -23.71 -17.07 -6.57
N LEU A 212 -24.56 -16.21 -6.00
CA LEU A 212 -25.90 -16.51 -5.50
C LEU A 212 -27.02 -16.14 -6.52
N ASN A 213 -26.72 -16.18 -7.83
CA ASN A 213 -27.63 -15.79 -8.92
C ASN A 213 -28.12 -14.32 -8.82
N GLY A 214 -27.24 -13.41 -8.40
CA GLY A 214 -27.53 -11.97 -8.39
C GLY A 214 -28.56 -11.51 -7.35
N LYS A 215 -28.97 -12.37 -6.41
CA LYS A 215 -29.78 -11.94 -5.27
C LYS A 215 -28.91 -11.19 -4.28
N ILE A 216 -28.91 -9.87 -4.38
CA ILE A 216 -28.34 -8.99 -3.37
C ILE A 216 -29.24 -9.12 -2.13
N GLY A 217 -28.78 -9.87 -1.12
CA GLY A 217 -29.40 -9.91 0.20
C GLY A 217 -29.26 -8.58 0.95
N ILE A 218 -29.61 -8.56 2.23
CA ILE A 218 -29.39 -7.38 3.07
C ILE A 218 -27.90 -7.02 3.09
N ILE A 219 -27.59 -5.78 2.75
CA ILE A 219 -26.21 -5.27 2.78
C ILE A 219 -25.71 -5.31 4.23
N GLY A 220 -24.63 -6.06 4.46
CA GLY A 220 -24.03 -6.20 5.79
C GLY A 220 -23.38 -4.90 6.29
N ALA A 221 -23.33 -4.70 7.60
CA ALA A 221 -22.79 -3.50 8.22
C ALA A 221 -21.33 -3.20 7.81
N ASN A 222 -20.50 -4.23 7.60
CA ASN A 222 -19.12 -4.06 7.14
C ASN A 222 -19.03 -3.47 5.72
N VAL A 223 -19.98 -3.78 4.83
CA VAL A 223 -20.06 -3.17 3.48
C VAL A 223 -20.38 -1.69 3.59
N VAL A 224 -21.38 -1.35 4.41
CA VAL A 224 -21.75 0.05 4.68
C VAL A 224 -20.56 0.82 5.28
N ASN A 225 -19.90 0.25 6.28
CA ASN A 225 -18.74 0.86 6.91
C ASN A 225 -17.56 1.06 5.94
N ALA A 226 -17.31 0.10 5.04
CA ALA A 226 -16.29 0.23 4.02
C ALA A 226 -16.59 1.37 3.03
N ILE A 227 -17.84 1.45 2.54
CA ILE A 227 -18.28 2.53 1.64
C ILE A 227 -18.16 3.88 2.35
N ASN A 228 -18.66 3.99 3.58
CA ASN A 228 -18.62 5.23 4.36
C ASN A 228 -17.18 5.66 4.64
N TYR A 229 -16.29 4.73 4.99
CA TYR A 229 -14.87 5.03 5.18
C TYR A 229 -14.26 5.65 3.92
N LEU A 230 -14.46 5.02 2.76
CA LEU A 230 -13.93 5.51 1.49
C LEU A 230 -14.52 6.86 1.09
N GLN A 231 -15.81 7.10 1.35
CA GLN A 231 -16.47 8.39 1.10
C GLN A 231 -16.01 9.50 2.05
N SER A 232 -15.54 9.14 3.26
CA SER A 232 -15.04 10.09 4.26
C SER A 232 -13.61 10.56 4.01
N LEU A 233 -12.90 9.94 3.04
CA LEU A 233 -11.55 10.36 2.67
C LEU A 233 -11.56 11.79 2.14
N GLU A 234 -10.48 12.52 2.42
CA GLU A 234 -10.29 13.87 1.91
C GLU A 234 -10.33 13.88 0.39
N SER A 235 -11.00 14.87 -0.21
CA SER A 235 -11.15 14.98 -1.66
C SER A 235 -9.87 15.54 -2.31
N THR A 236 -8.76 14.83 -2.14
CA THR A 236 -7.47 15.11 -2.78
C THR A 236 -7.29 14.23 -4.02
N THR A 237 -6.36 14.60 -4.89
CA THR A 237 -5.99 13.78 -6.06
C THR A 237 -5.47 12.41 -5.64
N HIS A 238 -4.80 12.30 -4.49
CA HIS A 238 -4.31 11.04 -3.95
C HIS A 238 -5.45 10.05 -3.62
N PHE A 239 -6.58 10.53 -3.08
CA PHE A 239 -7.68 9.66 -2.66
C PHE A 239 -8.83 9.50 -3.66
N ILE A 240 -8.82 10.24 -4.76
CA ILE A 240 -9.95 10.33 -5.70
C ILE A 240 -10.42 8.95 -6.20
N ILE A 241 -9.49 8.04 -6.50
CA ILE A 241 -9.83 6.70 -7.03
C ILE A 241 -10.55 5.83 -6.01
N TYR A 242 -10.23 5.98 -4.72
CA TYR A 242 -10.87 5.25 -3.62
C TYR A 242 -12.30 5.78 -3.39
N ILE A 243 -12.50 7.10 -3.48
CA ILE A 243 -13.82 7.73 -3.42
C ILE A 243 -14.69 7.28 -4.60
N ILE A 244 -14.12 7.22 -5.81
CA ILE A 244 -14.83 6.71 -7.00
C ILE A 244 -15.17 5.23 -6.82
N SER A 245 -14.26 4.42 -6.27
CA SER A 245 -14.50 3.02 -5.95
C SER A 245 -15.69 2.86 -4.98
N ALA A 246 -15.82 3.76 -3.99
CA ALA A 246 -16.97 3.76 -3.08
C ALA A 246 -18.30 3.98 -3.82
N LYS A 247 -18.34 4.95 -4.75
CA LYS A 247 -19.53 5.22 -5.58
C LYS A 247 -19.87 4.04 -6.48
N TYR A 248 -18.86 3.42 -7.07
CA TYR A 248 -18.99 2.26 -7.93
C TYR A 248 -19.56 1.05 -7.17
N TYR A 249 -18.95 0.66 -6.05
CA TYR A 249 -19.45 -0.47 -5.24
C TYR A 249 -20.80 -0.16 -4.58
N SER A 250 -21.06 1.08 -4.18
CA SER A 250 -22.39 1.47 -3.71
C SER A 250 -23.46 1.26 -4.79
N ALA A 251 -23.16 1.57 -6.06
CA ALA A 251 -24.07 1.32 -7.17
C ALA A 251 -24.31 -0.18 -7.36
N LEU A 252 -23.24 -0.99 -7.36
CA LEU A 252 -23.32 -2.45 -7.47
C LEU A 252 -24.19 -3.07 -6.36
N PHE A 253 -23.92 -2.77 -5.09
CA PHE A 253 -24.68 -3.30 -3.96
C PHE A 253 -26.11 -2.75 -3.89
N SER A 254 -26.43 -1.64 -4.55
CA SER A 254 -27.81 -1.15 -4.68
C SER A 254 -28.57 -1.73 -5.88
N GLY A 255 -27.92 -2.56 -6.70
CA GLY A 255 -28.49 -3.08 -7.96
C GLY A 255 -28.55 -2.04 -9.09
N ASN A 256 -27.97 -0.86 -8.91
CA ASN A 256 -27.90 0.18 -9.95
C ASN A 256 -26.73 -0.10 -10.92
N LEU A 257 -26.87 -1.16 -11.71
CA LEU A 257 -25.85 -1.62 -12.65
C LEU A 257 -25.56 -0.59 -13.75
N THR A 258 -26.57 0.18 -14.19
CA THR A 258 -26.38 1.28 -15.14
C THR A 258 -25.39 2.31 -14.61
N ARG A 259 -25.53 2.71 -13.34
CA ARG A 259 -24.61 3.66 -12.72
C ARG A 259 -23.22 3.08 -12.53
N ALA A 260 -23.11 1.82 -12.09
CA ALA A 260 -21.83 1.15 -11.94
C ALA A 260 -21.07 1.07 -13.27
N LYS A 261 -21.76 0.67 -14.34
CA LYS A 261 -21.24 0.62 -15.70
C LYS A 261 -20.78 1.99 -16.19
N GLN A 262 -21.60 3.03 -16.03
CA GLN A 262 -21.24 4.40 -16.41
C GLN A 262 -19.97 4.89 -15.69
N ILE A 263 -19.82 4.60 -14.39
CA ILE A 263 -18.61 4.98 -13.63
C ILE A 263 -17.37 4.28 -14.22
N LYS A 264 -17.48 2.97 -14.51
CA LYS A 264 -16.38 2.20 -15.10
C LYS A 264 -15.99 2.73 -16.48
N GLU A 265 -16.96 2.96 -17.36
CA GLU A 265 -16.73 3.47 -18.72
C GLU A 265 -16.07 4.86 -18.70
N ASN A 266 -16.56 5.79 -17.88
CA ASN A 266 -15.97 7.12 -17.75
C ASN A 266 -14.49 7.07 -17.31
N LEU A 267 -14.13 6.16 -16.40
CA LEU A 267 -12.74 5.99 -15.98
C LEU A 267 -11.87 5.44 -17.12
N LEU A 268 -12.38 4.48 -17.87
CA LEU A 268 -11.66 3.93 -19.03
C LEU A 268 -11.44 4.99 -20.11
N ASP A 269 -12.45 5.82 -20.38
CA ASP A 269 -12.37 6.93 -21.33
C ASP A 269 -11.36 8.02 -20.88
N MET A 270 -11.22 8.22 -19.57
CA MET A 270 -10.19 9.10 -18.98
C MET A 270 -8.78 8.46 -18.96
N GLY A 271 -8.61 7.26 -19.53
CA GLY A 271 -7.33 6.55 -19.56
C GLY A 271 -6.96 5.86 -18.24
N CYS A 272 -7.85 5.86 -17.23
CA CYS A 272 -7.66 5.16 -15.96
C CYS A 272 -7.91 3.65 -16.17
N THR A 273 -7.01 3.00 -16.90
CA THR A 273 -7.18 1.59 -17.34
C THR A 273 -6.67 0.57 -16.33
N LEU A 274 -5.67 0.94 -15.53
CA LEU A 274 -5.04 0.08 -14.53
C LEU A 274 -6.08 -0.36 -13.50
N VAL A 275 -6.21 -1.68 -13.26
CA VAL A 275 -7.24 -2.31 -12.39
C VAL A 275 -8.70 -2.14 -12.87
N VAL A 276 -9.12 -0.97 -13.35
CA VAL A 276 -10.51 -0.64 -13.72
C VAL A 276 -11.07 -1.56 -14.80
N LYS A 277 -10.25 -1.98 -15.79
CA LYS A 277 -10.67 -2.95 -16.82
C LYS A 277 -11.28 -4.22 -16.20
N ASN A 278 -10.75 -4.62 -15.05
CA ASN A 278 -11.08 -5.87 -14.36
C ASN A 278 -12.09 -5.67 -13.22
N TRP A 279 -12.61 -4.45 -13.02
CA TRP A 279 -13.76 -4.26 -12.14
C TRP A 279 -14.97 -5.07 -12.65
N PRO A 280 -15.86 -5.55 -11.76
CA PRO A 280 -17.13 -6.17 -12.16
C PRO A 280 -17.96 -5.31 -13.14
N LEU A 281 -18.96 -5.91 -13.78
CA LEU A 281 -19.77 -5.29 -14.84
C LEU A 281 -21.26 -5.42 -14.56
#